data_AF-A0A4Z0GWG5-F1
#
_entry.id   AF-A0A4Z0GWG5-F1
#
_cell.length_a   1.000
_cell.length_b   1.000
_cell.length_c   1.000
_cell.angle_alpha   90.00
_cell.angle_beta   90.00
_cell.angle_gamma   90.00
#
_symmetry.space_group_name_H-M   'P 1'
#
loop_
_entity.id
_entity.type
_entity.pdbx_description
1 polymer ?
#
loop_
_entity_poly.entity_id
_entity_poly.type
_entity_poly.pdbx_seq_one_letter_code
_entity_poly.pdbx_strand_id
1 'polypeptide(L)'
;MDEVVRHFFDKFPDLKGNQAVETFIRMPEHREVIEEYLRNPIENNRLALDQTFKAYYFDVRFTSYVSTSLYFQSVNFDKRARRFAGRNALTLDQPIGDGEGTTFKDQIADPNGEYFLKEDNLEACVEDEKLIKALATLTDRQRRILNLAYFKQWSDTAIANEFDVTQQSISKSHRTALMKLKNEMTKGE
;
A
#
# COMPACT_ATOMS: atom_id res chain seq x y z
N MET A 1 -9.93 61.16 -19.26
CA MET A 1 -8.97 60.21 -19.87
C MET A 1 -7.62 60.82 -19.62
N ASP A 2 -6.81 60.16 -18.79
CA ASP A 2 -5.55 60.67 -18.26
C ASP A 2 -4.62 61.10 -19.41
N GLU A 3 -4.04 62.29 -19.27
CA GLU A 3 -3.29 62.98 -20.33
C GLU A 3 -2.08 62.17 -20.78
N VAL A 4 -1.46 61.45 -19.83
CA VAL A 4 -0.35 60.51 -20.05
C VAL A 4 -0.78 59.34 -20.96
N VAL A 5 -1.98 58.81 -20.73
CA VAL A 5 -2.51 57.66 -21.47
C VAL A 5 -2.81 58.05 -22.92
N ARG A 6 -3.37 59.24 -23.12
CA ARG A 6 -3.59 59.80 -24.47
C ARG A 6 -2.26 59.99 -25.18
N HIS A 7 -1.32 60.68 -24.55
CA HIS A 7 -0.01 60.97 -25.14
C HIS A 7 0.78 59.70 -25.48
N PHE A 8 0.67 58.65 -24.66
CA PHE A 8 1.26 57.35 -24.96
C PHE A 8 0.68 56.71 -26.22
N PHE A 9 -0.65 56.63 -26.33
CA PHE A 9 -1.29 56.01 -27.50
C PHE A 9 -1.22 56.85 -28.78
N ASP A 10 -1.07 58.16 -28.67
CA ASP A 10 -0.78 59.01 -29.83
C ASP A 10 0.60 58.67 -30.43
N LYS A 11 1.57 58.33 -29.58
CA LYS A 11 2.93 57.91 -30.00
C LYS A 11 2.99 56.44 -30.43
N PHE A 12 2.16 55.57 -29.83
CA PHE A 12 2.11 54.13 -30.10
C PHE A 12 0.68 53.65 -30.38
N PRO A 13 0.10 54.01 -31.54
CA PRO A 13 -1.29 53.68 -31.85
C PRO A 13 -1.52 52.17 -32.00
N ASP A 14 -0.51 51.43 -32.49
CA ASP A 14 -0.59 49.98 -32.72
C ASP A 14 -0.75 49.15 -31.44
N LEU A 15 -0.42 49.73 -30.29
CA LEU A 15 -0.54 49.04 -28.98
C LEU A 15 -1.93 49.19 -28.36
N LYS A 16 -2.80 50.02 -28.95
CA LYS A 16 -4.16 50.26 -28.46
C LYS A 16 -5.03 49.01 -28.68
N GLY A 17 -5.82 48.63 -27.68
CA GLY A 17 -6.61 47.40 -27.70
C GLY A 17 -5.88 46.17 -27.12
N ASN A 18 -4.58 46.28 -26.83
CA ASN A 18 -3.88 45.23 -26.10
C ASN A 18 -4.16 45.35 -24.60
N GLN A 19 -4.90 44.38 -24.04
CA GLN A 19 -5.30 44.40 -22.64
C GLN A 19 -4.12 44.47 -21.66
N ALA A 20 -2.99 43.82 -21.96
CA ALA A 20 -1.82 43.87 -21.09
C ALA A 20 -1.24 45.29 -21.03
N VAL A 21 -1.13 45.94 -22.19
CA VAL A 21 -0.64 47.33 -22.30
C VAL A 21 -1.62 48.31 -21.67
N GLU A 22 -2.92 48.15 -21.92
CA GLU A 22 -3.95 49.03 -21.35
C GLU A 22 -4.01 48.94 -19.82
N THR A 23 -3.87 47.73 -19.27
CA THR A 23 -3.88 47.53 -17.82
C THR A 23 -2.58 48.07 -17.19
N PHE A 24 -1.44 47.85 -17.84
CA PHE A 24 -0.14 48.41 -17.43
C PHE A 24 -0.17 49.94 -17.34
N ILE A 25 -0.66 50.62 -18.38
CA ILE A 25 -0.68 52.08 -18.44
C ILE A 25 -1.64 52.70 -17.41
N ARG A 26 -2.67 51.96 -17.01
CA ARG A 26 -3.66 52.42 -16.00
C ARG A 26 -3.17 52.24 -14.56
N MET A 27 -2.10 51.48 -14.35
CA MET A 27 -1.55 51.24 -13.02
C MET A 27 -0.77 52.47 -12.53
N PRO A 28 -1.11 53.05 -11.36
CA PRO A 28 -0.43 54.22 -10.84
C PRO A 28 1.06 53.96 -10.58
N GLU A 29 1.43 52.72 -10.26
CA GLU A 29 2.82 52.28 -10.01
C GLU A 29 3.71 52.42 -11.25
N HIS A 30 3.14 52.43 -12.46
CA HIS A 30 3.88 52.50 -13.71
C HIS A 30 3.89 53.90 -14.32
N ARG A 31 3.18 54.85 -13.70
CA ARG A 31 2.98 56.18 -14.27
C ARG A 31 4.27 56.98 -14.41
N GLU A 32 5.13 56.92 -13.39
CA GLU A 32 6.39 57.67 -13.35
C GLU A 32 7.32 57.29 -14.51
N VAL A 33 7.55 55.99 -14.74
CA VAL A 33 8.42 55.50 -15.81
C VAL A 33 7.85 55.79 -17.21
N ILE A 34 6.52 55.82 -17.34
CA ILE A 34 5.84 56.19 -18.59
C ILE A 34 6.05 57.68 -18.87
N GLU A 35 5.80 58.55 -17.88
CA GLU A 35 6.00 59.98 -18.02
C GLU A 35 7.45 60.35 -18.30
N GLU A 36 8.41 59.71 -17.62
CA GLU A 36 9.84 59.95 -17.80
C GLU A 36 10.29 59.61 -19.23
N TYR A 37 9.80 58.49 -19.79
CA TYR A 37 10.06 58.12 -21.18
C TYR A 37 9.38 59.06 -22.18
N LEU A 38 8.16 59.51 -21.91
CA LEU A 38 7.44 60.43 -22.79
C LEU A 38 8.11 61.81 -22.83
N ARG A 39 8.61 62.30 -21.69
CA ARG A 39 9.34 63.57 -21.60
C ARG A 39 10.74 63.49 -22.20
N ASN A 40 11.46 62.39 -21.98
CA ASN A 40 12.83 62.22 -22.47
C ASN A 40 13.07 60.78 -22.98
N PRO A 41 12.87 60.51 -24.29
CA PRO A 41 12.98 59.17 -24.86
C PRO A 41 14.44 58.78 -25.16
N ILE A 42 15.30 58.84 -24.14
CA ILE A 42 16.67 58.31 -24.20
C ILE A 42 16.70 56.80 -23.94
N GLU A 43 17.78 56.14 -24.35
CA GLU A 43 17.93 54.68 -24.21
C GLU A 43 17.73 54.18 -22.77
N ASN A 44 18.20 54.91 -21.76
CA ASN A 44 18.01 54.54 -20.36
C ASN A 44 16.53 54.49 -19.97
N ASN A 45 15.75 55.51 -20.35
CA ASN A 45 14.33 55.59 -20.03
C ASN A 45 13.52 54.57 -20.82
N ARG A 46 13.94 54.28 -22.06
CA ARG A 46 13.37 53.20 -22.88
C ARG A 46 13.59 51.83 -22.22
N LEU A 47 14.81 51.57 -21.75
CA LEU A 47 15.17 50.34 -21.04
C LEU A 47 14.39 50.20 -19.73
N ALA A 48 14.27 51.28 -18.95
CA ALA A 48 13.51 51.28 -17.71
C ALA A 48 12.02 50.94 -17.95
N LEU A 49 11.40 51.57 -18.96
CA LEU A 49 10.01 51.29 -19.34
C LEU A 49 9.82 49.83 -19.80
N ASP A 50 10.70 49.34 -20.66
CA ASP A 50 10.66 47.97 -21.18
C ASP A 50 10.85 46.92 -20.07
N GLN A 51 11.80 47.14 -19.16
CA GLN A 51 12.01 46.25 -18.01
C GLN A 51 10.81 46.25 -17.07
N THR A 52 10.22 47.42 -16.80
CA THR A 52 9.03 47.54 -15.95
C THR A 52 7.84 46.81 -16.58
N PHE A 53 7.63 46.98 -17.89
CA PHE A 53 6.57 46.27 -18.61
C PHE A 53 6.80 44.74 -18.63
N LYS A 54 8.04 44.29 -18.83
CA LYS A 54 8.38 42.87 -18.82
C LYS A 54 8.11 42.23 -17.46
N ALA A 55 8.48 42.90 -16.36
CA ALA A 55 8.21 42.41 -15.01
C ALA A 55 6.70 42.29 -14.75
N TYR A 56 5.95 43.36 -15.03
CA TYR A 56 4.49 43.36 -14.93
C TYR A 56 3.85 42.23 -15.75
N TYR A 57 4.25 42.09 -17.02
CA TYR A 57 3.66 41.10 -17.92
C TYR A 57 4.01 39.68 -17.49
N PHE A 58 5.21 39.47 -16.94
CA PHE A 58 5.59 38.21 -16.33
C PHE A 58 4.66 37.88 -15.15
N ASP A 59 4.43 38.81 -14.23
CA ASP A 59 3.59 38.56 -13.05
C ASP A 59 2.16 38.19 -13.42
N VAL A 60 1.57 38.87 -14.40
CA VAL A 60 0.23 38.55 -14.92
C VAL A 60 0.20 37.12 -15.48
N ARG A 61 1.17 36.76 -16.33
CA ARG A 61 1.24 35.42 -16.93
C ARG A 61 1.55 34.34 -15.91
N PHE A 62 2.45 34.61 -14.99
CA PHE A 62 2.85 33.70 -13.93
C PHE A 62 1.66 33.41 -13.01
N THR A 63 0.96 34.44 -12.55
CA THR A 63 -0.24 34.29 -11.71
C THR A 63 -1.31 33.48 -12.41
N SER A 64 -1.60 33.77 -13.68
CA SER A 64 -2.56 33.02 -14.49
C SER A 64 -2.16 31.55 -14.64
N TYR A 65 -0.88 31.29 -14.95
CA TYR A 65 -0.33 29.95 -15.10
C TYR A 65 -0.42 29.15 -13.81
N VAL A 66 0.02 29.72 -12.69
CA VAL A 66 -0.02 29.08 -11.37
C VAL A 66 -1.46 28.80 -10.96
N SER A 67 -2.36 29.77 -11.10
CA SER A 67 -3.78 29.60 -10.75
C SER A 67 -4.44 28.48 -11.55
N THR A 68 -4.19 28.47 -12.86
CA THR A 68 -4.70 27.43 -13.77
C THR A 68 -4.11 26.05 -13.44
N SER A 69 -2.81 25.99 -13.17
CA SER A 69 -2.13 24.74 -12.83
C SER A 69 -2.62 24.16 -11.51
N LEU A 70 -2.77 25.00 -10.48
CA LEU A 70 -3.32 24.60 -9.19
C LEU A 70 -4.73 24.04 -9.35
N TYR A 71 -5.61 24.75 -10.08
CA TYR A 71 -6.98 24.30 -10.34
C TYR A 71 -7.02 22.91 -10.96
N PHE A 72 -6.30 22.71 -12.08
CA PHE A 72 -6.31 21.42 -12.76
C PHE A 72 -5.67 20.31 -11.92
N GLN A 73 -4.64 20.62 -11.15
CA GLN A 73 -4.00 19.65 -10.27
C GLN A 73 -4.93 19.22 -9.13
N SER A 74 -5.65 20.14 -8.51
CA SER A 74 -6.66 19.85 -7.49
C SER A 74 -7.77 18.96 -8.05
N VAL A 75 -8.30 19.28 -9.24
CA VAL A 75 -9.32 18.46 -9.91
C VAL A 75 -8.80 17.05 -10.20
N ASN A 76 -7.57 16.92 -10.71
CA ASN A 76 -6.99 15.62 -11.04
C ASN A 76 -6.70 14.78 -9.79
N PHE A 77 -6.26 15.42 -8.71
CA PHE A 77 -6.10 14.78 -7.41
C PHE A 77 -7.42 14.18 -6.92
N ASP A 78 -8.49 14.97 -6.92
CA ASP A 78 -9.83 14.53 -6.51
C ASP A 78 -10.34 13.36 -7.35
N LYS A 79 -10.19 13.43 -8.68
CA LYS A 79 -10.55 12.34 -9.60
C LYS A 79 -9.79 11.06 -9.27
N ARG A 80 -8.49 11.16 -8.99
CA ARG A 80 -7.65 10.01 -8.64
C ARG A 80 -8.07 9.40 -7.30
N ALA A 81 -8.32 10.23 -6.29
CA ALA A 81 -8.78 9.78 -4.97
C ALA A 81 -10.13 9.06 -5.06
N ARG A 82 -11.12 9.64 -5.77
CA ARG A 82 -12.43 9.00 -5.97
C ARG A 82 -12.34 7.69 -6.75
N ARG A 83 -11.52 7.63 -7.80
CA ARG A 83 -11.29 6.39 -8.56
C ARG A 83 -10.63 5.32 -7.70
N PHE A 84 -9.69 5.69 -6.85
CA PHE A 84 -9.04 4.76 -5.92
C PHE A 84 -10.04 4.23 -4.89
N ALA A 85 -10.81 5.11 -4.25
CA ALA A 85 -11.83 4.73 -3.26
C ALA A 85 -12.94 3.85 -3.89
N GLY A 86 -13.38 4.17 -5.11
CA GLY A 86 -14.40 3.37 -5.81
C GLY A 86 -13.91 1.97 -6.23
N ARG A 87 -12.61 1.78 -6.46
CA ARG A 87 -12.01 0.46 -6.77
C ARG A 87 -11.67 -0.35 -5.52
N ASN A 88 -11.39 0.33 -4.41
CA ASN A 88 -10.96 -0.28 -3.15
C ASN A 88 -11.97 0.06 -2.05
N ALA A 89 -13.19 -0.48 -2.20
CA ALA A 89 -14.25 -0.24 -1.24
C ALA A 89 -13.85 -0.84 0.12
N LEU A 90 -13.95 -0.03 1.18
CA LEU A 90 -13.59 -0.41 2.54
C LEU A 90 -14.75 -1.14 3.23
N THR A 91 -15.15 -2.28 2.68
CA THR A 91 -16.34 -3.04 3.13
C THR A 91 -16.01 -4.22 4.02
N LEU A 92 -14.74 -4.45 4.37
CA LEU A 92 -14.34 -5.65 5.14
C LEU A 92 -15.01 -5.74 6.51
N ASP A 93 -15.19 -4.60 7.18
CA ASP A 93 -15.88 -4.50 8.47
C ASP A 93 -17.41 -4.33 8.34
N GLN A 94 -17.94 -4.34 7.11
CA GLN A 94 -19.38 -4.21 6.90
C GLN A 94 -20.09 -5.51 7.34
N PRO A 95 -21.21 -5.42 8.08
CA PRO A 95 -21.99 -6.58 8.46
C PRO A 95 -22.61 -7.26 7.24
N ILE A 96 -22.73 -8.58 7.31
CA ILE A 96 -23.37 -9.39 6.29
C ILE A 96 -24.83 -9.61 6.67
N GLY A 97 -25.74 -9.04 5.88
CA GLY A 97 -27.18 -9.08 6.18
C GLY A 97 -27.55 -8.16 7.35
N ASP A 98 -28.67 -8.47 8.02
CA ASP A 98 -29.26 -7.62 9.07
C ASP A 98 -28.72 -7.93 10.48
N GLY A 99 -27.74 -8.84 10.60
CA GLY A 99 -27.19 -9.30 11.87
C GLY A 99 -25.90 -8.56 12.26
N GLU A 100 -25.76 -8.20 13.54
CA GLU A 100 -24.55 -7.54 14.08
C GLU A 100 -23.34 -8.48 14.25
N GLY A 101 -23.45 -9.76 13.91
CA GLY A 101 -22.50 -10.79 14.35
C GLY A 101 -21.36 -11.12 13.39
N THR A 102 -21.54 -10.95 12.08
CA THR A 102 -20.58 -11.43 11.07
C THR A 102 -20.31 -10.37 10.01
N THR A 103 -19.03 -10.17 9.72
CA THR A 103 -18.54 -9.21 8.74
C THR A 103 -17.80 -9.90 7.60
N PHE A 104 -17.54 -9.20 6.50
CA PHE A 104 -16.82 -9.79 5.35
C PHE A 104 -15.43 -10.30 5.69
N LYS A 105 -14.72 -9.67 6.64
CA LYS A 105 -13.40 -10.15 7.07
C LYS A 105 -13.46 -11.53 7.74
N ASP A 106 -14.56 -11.86 8.41
CA ASP A 106 -14.72 -13.13 9.13
C ASP A 106 -14.89 -14.32 8.15
N GLN A 107 -15.18 -14.03 6.88
CA GLN A 107 -15.26 -15.04 5.81
C GLN A 107 -13.91 -15.32 5.12
N ILE A 108 -12.87 -14.54 5.43
CA ILE A 108 -11.56 -14.71 4.82
C ILE A 108 -10.82 -15.81 5.58
N ALA A 109 -10.73 -16.99 4.99
CA ALA A 109 -9.93 -18.08 5.52
C ALA A 109 -8.43 -17.74 5.40
N ASP A 110 -7.67 -18.02 6.45
CA ASP A 110 -6.21 -17.95 6.41
C ASP A 110 -5.67 -19.19 5.66
N PRO A 111 -5.07 -19.05 4.47
CA PRO A 111 -4.52 -20.17 3.72
C PRO A 111 -3.32 -20.82 4.41
N ASN A 112 -2.67 -20.13 5.36
CA ASN A 112 -1.60 -20.66 6.19
C ASN A 112 -2.05 -20.90 7.64
N GLY A 113 -3.35 -20.80 7.91
CA GLY A 113 -3.88 -21.08 9.23
C GLY A 113 -3.50 -22.49 9.63
N GLU A 114 -2.80 -22.64 10.75
CA GLU A 114 -2.56 -23.95 11.32
C GLU A 114 -3.93 -24.56 11.63
N TYR A 115 -4.29 -25.62 10.90
CA TYR A 115 -5.39 -26.47 11.30
C TYR A 115 -5.02 -27.03 12.66
N PHE A 116 -5.59 -26.48 13.73
CA PHE A 116 -5.53 -27.11 15.03
C PHE A 116 -6.22 -28.48 14.88
N LEU A 117 -5.42 -29.52 14.63
CA LEU A 117 -5.87 -30.90 14.67
C LEU A 117 -6.43 -31.09 16.09
N LYS A 118 -7.76 -31.26 16.17
CA LYS A 118 -8.48 -31.63 17.40
C LYS A 118 -8.17 -33.07 17.84
N GLU A 119 -7.19 -33.71 17.23
CA GLU A 119 -6.83 -35.09 17.48
C GLU A 119 -5.92 -35.13 18.71
N ASP A 120 -6.31 -35.88 19.74
CA ASP A 120 -5.57 -35.92 21.00
C ASP A 120 -4.31 -36.78 20.93
N ASN A 121 -4.18 -37.62 19.89
CA ASN A 121 -3.09 -38.59 19.76
C ASN A 121 -2.85 -39.05 18.32
N LEU A 122 -1.67 -39.62 18.07
CA LEU A 122 -1.24 -40.18 16.80
C LEU A 122 -2.24 -41.16 16.15
N GLU A 123 -2.96 -41.97 16.94
CA GLU A 123 -3.90 -42.96 16.39
C GLU A 123 -5.13 -42.29 15.76
N ALA A 124 -5.55 -41.14 16.30
CA ALA A 124 -6.65 -40.36 15.76
C ALA A 124 -6.28 -39.64 14.44
N CYS A 125 -5.00 -39.43 14.18
CA CYS A 125 -4.50 -38.83 12.94
C CYS A 125 -4.35 -39.82 11.77
N VAL A 126 -4.59 -41.12 11.99
CA VAL A 126 -4.31 -42.17 11.01
C VAL A 126 -5.60 -42.61 10.34
N GLU A 127 -5.71 -42.37 9.03
CA GLU A 127 -6.89 -42.76 8.24
C GLU A 127 -6.72 -44.14 7.55
N ASP A 128 -5.49 -44.63 7.38
CA ASP A 128 -5.21 -45.89 6.69
C ASP A 128 -5.60 -47.11 7.54
N GLU A 129 -6.58 -47.90 7.09
CA GLU A 129 -7.09 -49.07 7.81
C GLU A 129 -6.02 -50.14 8.11
N LYS A 130 -5.03 -50.34 7.23
CA LYS A 130 -3.95 -51.30 7.46
C LYS A 130 -3.01 -50.79 8.53
N LEU A 131 -2.70 -49.50 8.53
CA LEU A 131 -1.86 -48.87 9.55
C LEU A 131 -2.55 -48.86 10.92
N ILE A 132 -3.87 -48.61 10.97
CA ILE A 132 -4.67 -48.72 12.21
C ILE A 132 -4.55 -50.13 12.79
N LYS A 133 -4.75 -51.17 11.96
CA LYS A 133 -4.60 -52.57 12.39
C LYS A 133 -3.18 -52.89 12.86
N ALA A 134 -2.17 -52.37 12.16
CA ALA A 134 -0.77 -52.55 12.54
C ALA A 134 -0.45 -51.87 13.87
N LEU A 135 -0.94 -50.66 14.11
CA LEU A 135 -0.78 -49.92 15.37
C LEU A 135 -1.38 -50.68 16.55
N ALA A 136 -2.53 -51.34 16.35
CA ALA A 136 -3.15 -52.17 17.38
C ALA A 136 -2.30 -53.39 17.82
N THR A 137 -1.29 -53.80 17.04
CA THR A 137 -0.37 -54.90 17.40
C THR A 137 0.80 -54.46 18.29
N LEU A 138 1.01 -53.16 18.44
CA LEU A 138 2.09 -52.60 19.25
C LEU A 138 1.74 -52.64 20.74
N THR A 139 2.77 -52.77 21.59
CA THR A 139 2.55 -52.63 23.03
C THR A 139 2.28 -51.18 23.40
N ASP A 140 1.61 -50.93 24.52
CA ASP A 140 1.31 -49.56 25.01
C ASP A 140 2.55 -48.67 25.08
N ARG A 141 3.68 -49.25 25.50
CA ARG A 141 4.97 -48.57 25.54
C ARG A 141 5.44 -48.16 24.14
N GLN A 142 5.32 -49.04 23.15
CA GLN A 142 5.70 -48.74 21.77
C GLN A 142 4.79 -47.65 21.17
N ARG A 143 3.48 -47.73 21.42
CA ARG A 143 2.50 -46.73 20.95
C ARG A 143 2.76 -45.36 21.56
N ARG A 144 3.06 -45.30 22.86
CA ARG A 144 3.41 -44.05 23.55
C ARG A 144 4.72 -43.44 23.04
N ILE A 145 5.74 -44.26 22.76
CA ILE A 145 6.99 -43.79 22.15
C ILE A 145 6.72 -43.18 20.76
N LEU A 146 5.94 -43.84 19.91
CA LEU A 146 5.60 -43.31 18.58
C LEU A 146 4.77 -42.04 18.67
N ASN A 147 3.82 -41.96 19.60
CA ASN A 147 3.05 -40.75 19.84
C ASN A 147 3.96 -39.57 20.23
N LEU A 148 4.86 -39.75 21.18
CA LEU A 148 5.79 -38.69 21.57
C LEU A 148 6.73 -38.30 20.42
N ALA A 149 7.24 -39.27 19.66
CA ALA A 149 8.17 -39.03 18.57
C ALA A 149 7.53 -38.31 17.37
N TYR A 150 6.34 -38.74 16.93
CA TYR A 150 5.73 -38.26 15.68
C TYR A 150 4.62 -37.24 15.89
N PHE A 151 3.80 -37.41 16.94
CA PHE A 151 2.70 -36.48 17.24
C PHE A 151 3.16 -35.30 18.08
N LYS A 152 4.02 -35.52 19.09
CA LYS A 152 4.60 -34.44 19.93
C LYS A 152 5.96 -33.94 19.45
N GLN A 153 6.56 -34.56 18.42
CA GLN A 153 7.87 -34.21 17.86
C GLN A 153 9.03 -34.20 18.88
N TRP A 154 8.99 -35.08 19.87
CA TRP A 154 10.07 -35.20 20.86
C TRP A 154 11.26 -35.99 20.30
N SER A 155 12.45 -35.64 20.75
CA SER A 155 13.65 -36.42 20.47
C SER A 155 13.71 -37.69 21.31
N ASP A 156 14.39 -38.73 20.82
CA ASP A 156 14.63 -39.97 21.57
C ASP A 156 15.22 -39.70 22.96
N THR A 157 16.03 -38.64 23.12
CA THR A 157 16.60 -38.22 24.41
C THR A 157 15.55 -37.65 25.35
N ALA A 158 14.65 -36.80 24.86
CA ALA A 158 13.56 -36.25 25.67
C ALA A 158 12.59 -37.36 26.11
N ILE A 159 12.29 -38.29 25.20
CA ILE A 159 11.48 -39.48 25.52
C ILE A 159 12.20 -40.35 26.55
N ALA A 160 13.51 -40.54 26.44
CA ALA A 160 14.27 -41.35 27.40
C ALA A 160 14.21 -40.79 28.83
N ASN A 161 14.29 -39.46 28.95
CA ASN A 161 14.13 -38.76 30.23
C ASN A 161 12.73 -38.96 30.82
N GLU A 162 11.68 -38.88 30.00
CA GLU A 162 10.27 -39.11 30.42
C GLU A 162 10.05 -40.54 30.93
N PHE A 163 10.71 -41.52 30.32
CA PHE A 163 10.59 -42.93 30.71
C PHE A 163 11.60 -43.38 31.77
N ASP A 164 12.45 -42.48 32.27
CA ASP A 164 13.58 -42.77 33.18
C ASP A 164 14.45 -43.95 32.70
N VAL A 165 14.83 -43.92 31.43
CA VAL A 165 15.67 -44.94 30.78
C VAL A 165 16.75 -44.32 29.91
N THR A 166 17.66 -45.15 29.40
CA THR A 166 18.68 -44.69 28.46
C THR A 166 18.10 -44.39 27.07
N GLN A 167 18.67 -43.41 26.37
CA GLN A 167 18.32 -43.09 24.98
C GLN A 167 18.39 -44.33 24.08
N GLN A 168 19.41 -45.17 24.25
CA GLN A 168 19.58 -46.41 23.47
C GLN A 168 18.39 -47.38 23.64
N SER A 169 17.77 -47.40 24.82
CA SER A 169 16.56 -48.20 25.10
C SER A 169 15.36 -47.70 24.29
N ILE A 170 15.16 -46.38 24.26
CA ILE A 170 14.11 -45.75 23.44
C ILE A 170 14.38 -45.98 21.96
N SER A 171 15.58 -45.72 21.45
CA SER A 171 15.90 -45.91 20.03
C SER A 171 15.71 -47.37 19.58
N LYS A 172 16.03 -48.35 20.43
CA LYS A 172 15.74 -49.76 20.16
C LYS A 172 14.24 -50.01 20.11
N SER A 173 13.49 -49.58 21.12
CA SER A 173 12.03 -49.77 21.19
C SER A 173 11.30 -49.10 20.02
N HIS A 174 11.71 -47.88 19.67
CA HIS A 174 11.24 -47.09 18.55
C HIS A 174 11.48 -47.82 17.22
N ARG A 175 12.72 -48.26 16.96
CA ARG A 175 13.06 -49.05 15.76
C ARG A 175 12.27 -50.36 15.68
N THR A 176 12.12 -51.08 16.79
CA THR A 176 11.32 -52.32 16.83
C THR A 176 9.85 -52.04 16.54
N ALA A 177 9.29 -50.95 17.05
CA ALA A 177 7.91 -50.56 16.77
C ALA A 177 7.70 -50.29 15.27
N LEU A 178 8.58 -49.49 14.64
CA LEU A 178 8.53 -49.21 13.21
C LEU A 178 8.68 -50.48 12.36
N MET A 179 9.55 -51.40 12.76
CA MET A 179 9.72 -52.68 12.05
C MET A 179 8.47 -53.54 12.12
N LYS A 180 7.77 -53.58 13.26
CA LYS A 180 6.48 -54.27 13.39
C LYS A 180 5.43 -53.66 12.46
N LEU A 181 5.31 -52.33 12.46
CA LEU A 181 4.37 -51.63 11.58
C LEU A 181 4.64 -51.96 10.11
N LYS A 182 5.90 -51.86 9.68
CA LYS A 182 6.31 -52.20 8.32
C LYS A 182 5.92 -53.64 7.96
N ASN A 183 6.24 -54.61 8.81
CA ASN A 183 5.96 -56.02 8.54
C ASN A 183 4.46 -56.30 8.41
N GLU A 184 3.63 -55.72 9.29
CA GLU A 184 2.17 -55.87 9.22
C GLU A 184 1.57 -55.21 7.96
N MET A 185 2.11 -54.07 7.54
CA MET A 185 1.68 -53.41 6.30
C MET A 185 2.03 -54.23 5.04
N THR A 186 3.13 -55.00 5.07
CA THR A 186 3.58 -55.84 3.94
C THR A 186 3.04 -57.29 3.97
N LYS A 187 2.37 -57.73 5.03
CA LYS A 187 1.89 -59.11 5.21
C LYS A 187 0.68 -59.50 4.33
N GLY A 188 0.28 -58.65 3.40
CA GLY A 188 -0.84 -58.86 2.47
C GLY A 188 -0.48 -58.65 1.00
N GLU A 189 0.80 -58.74 0.64
CA GLU A 189 1.31 -58.87 -0.73
C GLU A 189 1.61 -60.33 -1.07
#